data_AF-A0A351VDA8-F1
#
_entry.id   AF-A0A351VDA8-F1
#
_cell.length_a   1.000
_cell.length_b   1.000
_cell.length_c   1.000
_cell.angle_alpha   90.00
_cell.angle_beta   90.00
_cell.angle_gamma   90.00
#
_symmetry.space_group_name_H-M   'P 1'
#
loop_
_entity.id
_entity.type
_entity.pdbx_description
1 polymer ?
#
loop_
_entity_poly.entity_id
_entity_poly.type
_entity_poly.pdbx_seq_one_letter_code
_entity_poly.pdbx_strand_id
1 'polypeptide(L)'
;MIGFFSDQNPERKRKLAAIYSIRGNFDEAYKALEEVLFSEYQIMSGALLGIYMIAMKTEDYEKAQDILERASKLCDLFDMGAYNKISTKLDYYVSVKDASQVLQMMDDLLEHTNSLLDFTKSKLFVHINFKKLDMSFMDKILDNLLKQFQNDESYEFIRKHPECANFVKKWYS
;
A
#
# COMPACT_ATOMS: atom_id res chain seq x y z
N MET A 1 25.26 -22.79 -14.33
CA MET A 1 24.88 -21.48 -14.93
C MET A 1 23.92 -20.69 -14.01
N ILE A 2 24.15 -20.69 -12.69
CA ILE A 2 23.34 -19.97 -11.67
C ILE A 2 24.19 -18.94 -10.91
N GLY A 3 25.53 -19.06 -10.99
CA GLY A 3 26.48 -18.20 -10.27
C GLY A 3 26.72 -16.80 -10.84
N PHE A 4 25.97 -16.38 -11.86
CA PHE A 4 26.12 -15.06 -12.50
C PHE A 4 25.06 -14.03 -12.10
N PHE A 5 24.07 -14.42 -11.28
CA PHE A 5 23.02 -13.51 -10.84
C PHE A 5 23.03 -13.42 -9.32
N SER A 6 22.94 -12.20 -8.79
CA SER A 6 22.81 -11.97 -7.34
C SER A 6 21.58 -12.69 -6.80
N ASP A 7 21.58 -13.00 -5.50
CA ASP A 7 20.44 -13.66 -4.84
C ASP A 7 19.13 -12.87 -4.94
N GLN A 8 19.20 -11.59 -5.31
CA GLN A 8 18.06 -10.67 -5.44
C GLN A 8 17.48 -10.63 -6.86
N ASN A 9 18.00 -11.37 -7.84
CA ASN A 9 17.44 -11.37 -9.19
C ASN A 9 16.12 -12.18 -9.26
N PRO A 10 14.98 -11.55 -9.63
CA PRO A 10 13.69 -12.24 -9.78
C PRO A 10 13.75 -13.44 -10.74
N GLU A 11 14.52 -13.35 -11.81
CA GLU A 11 14.69 -14.43 -12.79
C GLU A 11 15.49 -15.61 -12.24
N ARG A 12 16.39 -15.36 -11.28
CA ARG A 12 17.07 -16.44 -10.56
C ARG A 12 16.09 -17.19 -9.66
N LYS A 13 15.23 -16.47 -8.94
CA LYS A 13 14.19 -17.09 -8.09
C LYS A 13 13.18 -17.90 -8.90
N ARG A 14 12.71 -17.39 -10.05
CA ARG A 14 11.85 -18.16 -10.97
C ARG A 14 12.50 -19.45 -11.47
N LYS A 15 13.78 -19.40 -11.86
CA LYS A 15 14.52 -20.59 -12.29
C LYS A 15 14.73 -21.58 -11.14
N LEU A 16 14.97 -21.08 -9.93
CA LEU A 16 15.10 -21.90 -8.74
C LEU A 16 13.78 -22.61 -8.39
N ALA A 17 12.64 -21.92 -8.52
CA ALA A 17 11.32 -22.52 -8.36
C ALA A 17 11.11 -23.71 -9.31
N ALA A 18 11.50 -23.59 -10.58
CA ALA A 18 11.41 -24.71 -11.53
C ALA A 18 12.27 -25.92 -11.10
N ILE A 19 13.46 -25.68 -10.54
CA ILE A 19 14.32 -26.75 -10.01
C ILE A 19 13.66 -27.42 -8.79
N TYR A 20 13.08 -26.63 -7.89
CA TYR A 20 12.34 -27.17 -6.73
C TYR A 20 11.16 -28.04 -7.17
N SER A 21 10.36 -27.59 -8.15
CA SER A 21 9.26 -28.36 -8.71
C SER A 21 9.71 -29.70 -9.31
N ILE A 22 10.81 -29.72 -10.07
CA ILE A 22 11.35 -30.96 -10.67
C ILE A 22 11.80 -31.95 -9.57
N ARG A 23 12.26 -31.45 -8.43
CA ARG A 23 12.70 -32.26 -7.29
C ARG A 23 11.57 -32.68 -6.35
N GLY A 24 10.33 -32.27 -6.63
CA GLY A 24 9.16 -32.52 -5.76
C GLY A 24 9.08 -31.62 -4.53
N ASN A 25 9.91 -30.57 -4.45
CA ASN A 25 9.92 -29.61 -3.33
C ASN A 25 8.90 -28.48 -3.60
N PHE A 26 7.61 -28.81 -3.65
CA PHE A 26 6.58 -27.87 -4.15
C PHE A 26 6.39 -26.63 -3.27
N ASP A 27 6.45 -26.74 -1.95
CA ASP A 27 6.29 -25.59 -1.04
C ASP A 27 7.38 -24.53 -1.27
N GLU A 28 8.64 -24.96 -1.44
CA GLU A 28 9.76 -24.06 -1.75
C GLU A 28 9.65 -23.47 -3.17
N ALA A 29 9.07 -24.22 -4.12
CA ALA A 29 8.79 -23.71 -5.45
C ALA A 29 7.74 -22.58 -5.42
N TYR A 30 6.62 -22.80 -4.70
CA TYR A 30 5.59 -21.78 -4.53
C TYR A 30 6.14 -20.56 -3.81
N LYS A 31 6.77 -20.75 -2.65
CA LYS A 31 7.36 -19.65 -1.88
C LYS A 31 8.30 -18.78 -2.71
N ALA A 32 9.17 -19.38 -3.52
CA ALA A 32 10.08 -18.63 -4.38
C ALA A 32 9.34 -17.78 -5.42
N LEU A 33 8.22 -18.24 -5.97
CA LEU A 33 7.40 -17.49 -6.93
C LEU A 33 6.55 -16.41 -6.23
N GLU A 34 5.97 -16.73 -5.08
CA GLU A 34 5.20 -15.79 -4.27
C GLU A 34 6.08 -14.62 -3.82
N GLU A 35 7.31 -14.87 -3.36
CA GLU A 35 8.27 -13.82 -3.00
C GLU A 35 8.64 -12.93 -4.19
N VAL A 36 8.73 -13.51 -5.41
CA VAL A 36 8.92 -12.72 -6.63
C VAL A 36 7.72 -11.82 -6.84
N LEU A 37 6.51 -12.35 -6.81
CA LEU A 37 5.28 -11.57 -6.99
C LEU A 37 5.15 -10.43 -5.97
N PHE A 38 5.43 -10.71 -4.70
CA PHE A 38 5.39 -9.69 -3.65
C PHE A 38 6.42 -8.59 -3.89
N SER A 39 7.64 -8.95 -4.30
CA SER A 39 8.69 -7.98 -4.67
C SER A 39 8.29 -7.13 -5.88
N GLU A 40 7.74 -7.75 -6.92
CA GLU A 40 7.29 -7.06 -8.13
C GLU A 40 6.15 -6.08 -7.84
N TYR A 41 5.23 -6.42 -6.93
CA TYR A 41 4.23 -5.45 -6.46
C TYR A 41 4.87 -4.19 -5.90
N GLN A 42 5.90 -4.31 -5.04
CA GLN A 42 6.58 -3.14 -4.45
C GLN A 42 7.25 -2.28 -5.53
N ILE A 43 7.91 -2.92 -6.50
CA ILE A 43 8.57 -2.24 -7.62
C ILE A 43 7.53 -1.51 -8.50
N MET A 44 6.46 -2.19 -8.89
CA MET A 44 5.40 -1.61 -9.71
C MET A 44 4.67 -0.47 -8.98
N SER A 45 4.35 -0.65 -7.69
CA SER A 45 3.72 0.39 -6.87
C SER A 45 4.63 1.62 -6.74
N GLY A 46 5.92 1.43 -6.47
CA GLY A 46 6.90 2.53 -6.42
C GLY A 46 7.06 3.25 -7.75
N ALA A 47 7.06 2.53 -8.87
CA ALA A 47 7.13 3.13 -10.20
C ALA A 47 5.87 3.95 -10.53
N LEU A 48 4.68 3.45 -10.20
CA LEU A 48 3.43 4.20 -10.33
C LEU A 48 3.45 5.47 -9.48
N LEU A 49 3.88 5.38 -8.22
CA LEU A 49 4.03 6.54 -7.35
C LEU A 49 5.01 7.56 -7.94
N GLY A 50 6.13 7.12 -8.52
CA GLY A 50 7.08 7.97 -9.21
C GLY A 50 6.46 8.72 -10.40
N ILE A 51 5.64 8.05 -11.22
CA ILE A 51 4.91 8.71 -12.32
C ILE A 51 3.88 9.71 -11.78
N TYR A 52 3.13 9.35 -10.74
CA TYR A 52 2.19 10.25 -10.07
C TYR A 52 2.89 11.53 -9.58
N MET A 53 4.04 11.40 -8.91
CA MET A 53 4.80 12.56 -8.42
C MET A 53 5.28 13.45 -9.56
N ILE A 54 5.66 12.88 -10.71
CA ILE A 54 6.03 13.65 -11.91
C ILE A 54 4.79 14.37 -12.45
N ALA A 55 3.65 13.68 -12.59
CA ALA A 55 2.41 14.26 -13.08
C ALA A 55 1.94 15.44 -12.21
N MET A 56 2.02 15.30 -10.88
CA MET A 56 1.71 16.40 -9.95
C MET A 56 2.65 17.60 -10.10
N LYS A 57 3.96 17.37 -10.33
CA LYS A 57 4.94 18.44 -10.56
C LYS A 57 4.74 19.16 -11.90
N THR A 58 4.20 18.46 -12.90
CA THR A 58 3.90 19.03 -14.22
C THR A 58 2.45 19.47 -14.36
N GLU A 59 1.69 19.50 -13.26
CA GLU A 59 0.27 19.88 -13.22
C GLU A 59 -0.64 19.05 -14.17
N ASP A 60 -0.21 17.83 -14.50
CA ASP A 60 -0.98 16.88 -15.32
C ASP A 60 -1.91 16.06 -14.42
N TYR A 61 -2.96 16.72 -13.92
CA TYR A 61 -3.89 16.13 -12.95
C TYR A 61 -4.71 14.97 -13.52
N GLU A 62 -5.02 14.98 -14.82
CA GLU A 62 -5.69 13.87 -15.49
C GLU A 62 -4.82 12.61 -15.43
N LYS A 63 -3.53 12.74 -15.76
CA LYS A 63 -2.57 11.63 -15.64
C LYS A 63 -2.36 11.20 -14.19
N ALA A 64 -2.29 12.14 -13.25
CA ALA A 64 -2.16 11.81 -11.84
C ALA A 64 -3.32 10.92 -11.37
N GLN A 65 -4.56 11.25 -11.75
CA GLN A 65 -5.74 10.45 -11.42
C GLN A 65 -5.73 9.08 -12.11
N ASP A 66 -5.39 8.98 -13.41
CA ASP A 66 -5.28 7.69 -14.11
C ASP A 66 -4.26 6.76 -13.43
N ILE A 67 -3.09 7.29 -13.05
CA ILE A 67 -2.04 6.52 -12.38
C ILE A 67 -2.50 6.03 -11.01
N LEU A 68 -3.19 6.86 -10.24
CA LEU A 68 -3.75 6.47 -8.95
C LEU A 68 -4.82 5.39 -9.07
N GLU A 69 -5.64 5.42 -10.13
CA GLU A 69 -6.59 4.36 -10.40
C GLU A 69 -5.90 3.03 -10.76
N ARG A 70 -4.77 3.09 -11.48
CA ARG A 70 -3.94 1.91 -11.74
C ARG A 70 -3.28 1.37 -10.48
N ALA A 71 -2.77 2.25 -9.60
CA ALA A 71 -2.21 1.84 -8.32
C ALA A 71 -3.27 1.15 -7.44
N SER A 72 -4.51 1.67 -7.45
CA SER A 72 -5.65 1.07 -6.76
C SER A 72 -5.96 -0.35 -7.26
N LYS A 73 -6.00 -0.54 -8.58
CA LYS A 73 -6.19 -1.86 -9.21
C LYS A 73 -5.02 -2.82 -8.95
N LEU A 74 -3.80 -2.30 -8.83
CA LEU A 74 -2.63 -3.10 -8.47
C LEU A 74 -2.76 -3.62 -7.03
N CYS A 75 -3.26 -2.81 -6.09
CA CYS A 75 -3.55 -3.27 -4.72
C CYS A 75 -4.59 -4.40 -4.72
N ASP A 76 -5.66 -4.28 -5.53
CA ASP A 76 -6.67 -5.34 -5.66
C ASP A 76 -6.08 -6.62 -6.26
N LEU A 77 -5.25 -6.50 -7.31
CA LEU A 77 -4.64 -7.65 -8.00
C LEU A 77 -3.75 -8.49 -7.08
N PHE A 78 -3.13 -7.88 -6.07
CA PHE A 78 -2.23 -8.53 -5.13
C PHE A 78 -2.82 -8.67 -3.72
N ASP A 79 -4.14 -8.51 -3.55
CA ASP A 79 -4.85 -8.65 -2.28
C ASP A 79 -4.24 -7.81 -1.13
N MET A 80 -3.82 -6.58 -1.42
CA MET A 80 -3.10 -5.75 -0.45
C MET A 80 -4.00 -5.16 0.64
N GLY A 81 -5.32 -5.28 0.50
CA GLY A 81 -6.30 -4.81 1.48
C GLY A 81 -6.77 -3.38 1.25
N ALA A 82 -7.92 -3.07 1.84
CA ALA A 82 -8.62 -1.79 1.64
C ALA A 82 -7.78 -0.60 2.13
N TYR A 83 -7.09 -0.72 3.27
CA TYR A 83 -6.22 0.33 3.80
C TYR A 83 -5.17 0.76 2.76
N ASN A 84 -4.41 -0.19 2.23
CA ASN A 84 -3.36 0.10 1.24
C ASN A 84 -3.95 0.72 -0.03
N LYS A 85 -5.12 0.25 -0.46
CA LYS A 85 -5.84 0.80 -1.61
C LYS A 85 -6.24 2.26 -1.40
N ILE A 86 -6.85 2.58 -0.25
CA ILE A 86 -7.29 3.94 0.08
C ILE A 86 -6.07 4.86 0.22
N SER A 87 -5.01 4.42 0.89
CA SER A 87 -3.82 5.24 1.14
C SER A 87 -3.14 5.71 -0.15
N THR A 88 -3.30 5.00 -1.28
CA THR A 88 -2.73 5.44 -2.57
C THR A 88 -3.23 6.81 -3.02
N LYS A 89 -4.47 7.20 -2.66
CA LYS A 89 -5.11 8.41 -3.20
C LYS A 89 -5.10 9.61 -2.24
N LEU A 90 -4.74 9.43 -0.97
CA LEU A 90 -4.91 10.46 0.07
C LEU A 90 -4.13 11.73 -0.25
N ASP A 91 -2.85 11.59 -0.59
CA ASP A 91 -1.94 12.70 -0.87
C ASP A 91 -2.41 13.59 -2.03
N TYR A 92 -3.16 13.01 -2.99
CA TYR A 92 -3.73 13.77 -4.10
C TYR A 92 -4.78 14.76 -3.61
N TYR A 93 -5.74 14.31 -2.81
CA TYR A 93 -6.81 15.17 -2.29
C TYR A 93 -6.27 16.19 -1.28
N VAL A 94 -5.21 15.85 -0.54
CA VAL A 94 -4.46 16.83 0.26
C VAL A 94 -3.84 17.90 -0.63
N SER A 95 -3.20 17.49 -1.73
CA SER A 95 -2.51 18.41 -2.66
C SER A 95 -3.47 19.37 -3.37
N VAL A 96 -4.66 18.90 -3.78
CA VAL A 96 -5.68 19.74 -4.44
C VAL A 96 -6.61 20.45 -3.45
N LYS A 97 -6.36 20.29 -2.14
CA LYS A 97 -7.11 20.92 -1.04
C LYS A 97 -8.61 20.57 -1.02
N ASP A 98 -8.95 19.34 -1.35
CA ASP A 98 -10.33 18.82 -1.26
C ASP A 98 -10.60 18.28 0.16
N ALA A 99 -11.13 19.15 1.03
CA ALA A 99 -11.25 18.83 2.45
C ALA A 99 -12.25 17.71 2.73
N SER A 100 -13.38 17.67 2.01
CA SER A 100 -14.40 16.64 2.19
C SER A 100 -13.87 15.28 1.75
N GLN A 101 -13.18 15.18 0.61
CA GLN A 101 -12.59 13.93 0.17
C GLN A 101 -11.48 13.45 1.12
N VAL A 102 -10.62 14.35 1.63
CA VAL A 102 -9.61 13.96 2.61
C VAL A 102 -10.26 13.43 3.90
N LEU A 103 -11.26 14.12 4.44
CA LEU A 103 -11.95 13.68 5.66
C LEU A 103 -12.59 12.29 5.49
N GLN A 104 -13.27 12.07 4.36
CA GLN A 104 -13.86 10.76 4.06
C GLN A 104 -12.78 9.68 3.97
N MET A 105 -11.70 9.93 3.24
CA MET A 105 -10.62 8.95 3.09
C MET A 105 -9.88 8.65 4.39
N MET A 106 -9.69 9.65 5.24
CA MET A 106 -9.11 9.47 6.57
C MET A 106 -10.03 8.62 7.46
N ASP A 107 -11.34 8.85 7.38
CA ASP A 107 -12.33 8.03 8.08
C ASP A 107 -12.24 6.57 7.63
N ASP A 108 -12.24 6.33 6.32
CA ASP A 108 -12.14 5.00 5.72
C ASP A 108 -10.81 4.32 6.11
N LEU A 109 -9.69 5.04 6.13
CA LEU A 109 -8.39 4.51 6.55
C LEU A 109 -8.41 4.03 8.00
N LEU A 110 -9.03 4.81 8.90
CA LEU A 110 -9.13 4.47 10.32
C LEU A 110 -10.03 3.24 10.53
N GLU A 111 -11.16 3.16 9.83
CA GLU A 111 -12.06 2.00 9.85
C GLU A 111 -11.42 0.74 9.29
N HIS A 112 -10.57 0.88 8.27
CA HIS A 112 -9.93 -0.23 7.58
C HIS A 112 -8.51 -0.54 8.04
N THR A 113 -8.03 0.01 9.15
CA THR A 113 -6.70 -0.29 9.72
C THR A 113 -6.41 -1.80 9.78
N ASN A 114 -7.40 -2.60 10.19
CA ASN A 114 -7.31 -4.07 10.29
C ASN A 114 -7.00 -4.80 8.96
N SER A 115 -7.20 -4.11 7.83
CA SER A 115 -6.95 -4.61 6.48
C SER A 115 -5.54 -4.30 5.95
N LEU A 116 -4.73 -3.53 6.70
CA LEU A 116 -3.36 -3.16 6.32
C LEU A 116 -2.50 -4.37 5.92
N LEU A 117 -2.74 -5.51 6.55
CA LEU A 117 -1.96 -6.74 6.37
C LEU A 117 -2.77 -7.85 5.70
N ASP A 118 -3.84 -7.53 4.97
CA ASP A 118 -4.68 -8.56 4.34
C ASP A 118 -3.93 -9.41 3.31
N PHE A 119 -2.84 -8.90 2.73
CA PHE A 119 -1.94 -9.71 1.90
C PHE A 119 -1.38 -10.93 2.64
N THR A 120 -1.24 -10.88 3.98
CA THR A 120 -0.79 -12.02 4.79
C THR A 120 -1.84 -13.13 4.90
N LYS A 121 -3.09 -12.83 4.54
CA LYS A 121 -4.23 -13.76 4.51
C LYS A 121 -4.61 -14.16 3.09
N SER A 122 -3.93 -13.60 2.08
CA SER A 122 -4.22 -13.84 0.67
C SER A 122 -3.91 -15.28 0.26
N LYS A 123 -4.73 -15.83 -0.64
CA LYS A 123 -4.45 -17.11 -1.30
C LYS A 123 -3.26 -17.03 -2.28
N LEU A 124 -2.80 -15.82 -2.60
CA LEU A 124 -1.65 -15.57 -3.46
C LEU A 124 -0.32 -15.78 -2.72
N PHE A 125 -0.28 -15.63 -1.39
CA PHE A 125 0.97 -15.60 -0.60
C PHE A 125 0.97 -16.63 0.54
N VAL A 126 0.48 -17.83 0.27
CA VAL A 126 0.25 -18.87 1.29
C VAL A 126 1.54 -19.41 1.90
N HIS A 127 2.64 -19.43 1.12
CA HIS A 127 3.91 -20.04 1.49
C HIS A 127 4.94 -19.01 2.01
N ILE A 128 4.62 -17.72 1.95
CA ILE A 128 5.45 -16.68 2.55
C ILE A 128 5.23 -16.62 4.07
N ASN A 129 6.33 -16.74 4.82
CA ASN A 129 6.32 -16.52 6.26
C ASN A 129 6.45 -15.02 6.56
N PHE A 130 5.32 -14.31 6.56
CA PHE A 130 5.30 -12.92 7.00
C PHE A 130 5.60 -12.79 8.50
N LYS A 131 6.33 -11.72 8.86
CA LYS A 131 6.51 -11.38 10.28
C LYS A 131 5.16 -11.01 10.87
N LYS A 132 4.81 -11.63 12.01
CA LYS A 132 3.63 -11.23 12.76
C LYS A 132 3.86 -9.82 13.31
N LEU A 133 2.99 -8.91 12.95
CA LEU A 133 2.87 -7.61 13.60
C LEU A 133 1.83 -7.76 14.71
N ASP A 134 2.15 -7.24 15.90
CA ASP A 134 1.23 -7.29 17.03
C ASP A 134 0.23 -6.11 16.99
N MET A 135 -0.81 -6.18 17.83
CA MET A 135 -1.81 -5.11 17.92
C MET A 135 -1.19 -3.76 18.27
N SER A 136 -0.09 -3.75 19.05
CA SER A 136 0.59 -2.50 19.41
C SER A 136 1.20 -1.78 18.20
N PHE A 137 1.55 -2.52 17.14
CA PHE A 137 2.00 -1.93 15.88
C PHE A 137 0.85 -1.25 15.12
N MET A 138 -0.34 -1.86 15.13
CA MET A 138 -1.53 -1.29 14.49
C MET A 138 -1.97 -0.01 15.21
N ASP A 139 -1.98 -0.03 16.54
CA ASP A 139 -2.28 1.15 17.36
C ASP A 139 -1.32 2.32 17.06
N LYS A 140 -0.04 2.03 16.83
CA LYS A 140 0.95 3.04 16.44
C LYS A 140 0.66 3.65 15.07
N ILE A 141 0.18 2.87 14.11
CA ILE A 141 -0.18 3.39 12.79
C ILE A 141 -1.38 4.33 12.91
N LEU A 142 -2.37 3.95 13.70
CA LEU A 142 -3.54 4.76 13.97
C LEU A 142 -3.14 6.08 14.66
N ASP A 143 -2.35 6.00 15.73
CA ASP A 143 -1.85 7.16 16.46
C ASP A 143 -1.01 8.08 15.56
N ASN A 144 -0.18 7.53 14.67
CA ASN A 144 0.60 8.32 13.71
C ASN A 144 -0.30 9.06 12.70
N LEU A 145 -1.34 8.41 12.15
CA LEU A 145 -2.26 9.03 11.21
C LEU A 145 -3.01 10.20 11.87
N LEU A 146 -3.48 9.99 13.10
CA LEU A 146 -4.14 11.04 13.89
C LEU A 146 -3.18 12.18 14.28
N LYS A 147 -1.92 11.87 14.60
CA LYS A 147 -0.90 12.90 14.88
C LYS A 147 -0.53 13.71 13.65
N GLN A 148 -0.44 13.08 12.49
CA GLN A 148 -0.20 13.78 11.23
C GLN A 148 -1.34 14.76 10.97
N PHE A 149 -2.59 14.29 11.10
CA PHE A 149 -3.77 15.15 10.96
C PHE A 149 -3.77 16.37 11.88
N GLN A 150 -3.27 16.24 13.11
CA GLN A 150 -3.24 17.36 14.06
C GLN A 150 -2.11 18.34 13.78
N ASN A 151 -0.92 17.84 13.45
CA ASN A 151 0.31 18.62 13.53
C ASN A 151 0.85 19.05 12.16
N ASP A 152 0.49 18.37 11.08
CA ASP A 152 1.00 18.67 9.75
C ASP A 152 0.28 19.90 9.17
N GLU A 153 1.06 20.87 8.68
CA GLU A 153 0.56 22.10 8.05
C GLU A 153 -0.23 21.83 6.77
N SER A 154 0.11 20.75 6.04
CA SER A 154 -0.63 20.36 4.85
C SER A 154 -2.10 20.05 5.13
N TYR A 155 -2.46 19.72 6.38
CA TYR A 155 -3.84 19.46 6.81
C TYR A 155 -4.57 20.67 7.39
N GLU A 156 -3.95 21.85 7.44
CA GLU A 156 -4.55 23.04 8.06
C GLU A 156 -5.90 23.44 7.42
N PHE A 157 -6.00 23.29 6.10
CA PHE A 157 -7.23 23.61 5.36
C PHE A 157 -8.41 22.71 5.78
N ILE A 158 -8.13 21.47 6.19
CA ILE A 158 -9.14 20.50 6.62
C ILE A 158 -9.60 20.83 8.03
N ARG A 159 -8.69 21.23 8.93
CA ARG A 159 -9.01 21.63 10.30
C ARG A 159 -9.94 22.85 10.37
N LYS A 160 -9.98 23.66 9.32
CA LYS A 160 -10.90 24.80 9.16
C LYS A 160 -12.23 24.42 8.49
N HIS A 161 -12.35 23.20 7.97
CA HIS A 161 -13.55 22.74 7.27
C HIS A 161 -14.68 22.40 8.27
N PRO A 162 -15.94 22.77 8.01
CA PRO A 162 -17.04 22.52 8.95
C PRO A 162 -17.22 21.05 9.34
N GLU A 163 -16.98 20.13 8.40
CA GLU A 163 -17.13 18.68 8.62
C GLU A 163 -16.04 18.09 9.53
N CYS A 164 -14.93 18.82 9.75
CA CYS A 164 -13.84 18.38 10.63
C CYS A 164 -14.32 18.11 12.06
N ALA A 165 -15.33 18.85 12.53
CA ALA A 165 -15.87 18.66 13.87
C ALA A 165 -16.45 17.24 14.07
N ASN A 166 -17.08 16.67 13.04
CA ASN A 166 -17.63 15.32 13.08
C ASN A 166 -16.52 14.27 13.10
N PHE A 167 -15.49 14.46 12.29
CA PHE A 167 -14.31 13.59 12.27
C PHE A 167 -13.61 13.57 13.64
N VAL A 168 -13.36 14.77 14.21
CA VAL A 168 -12.72 14.89 15.53
C VAL A 168 -13.55 14.20 16.61
N LYS A 169 -14.87 14.41 16.60
CA LYS A 169 -15.78 13.76 17.55
C LYS A 169 -15.73 12.23 17.43
N LYS A 170 -15.57 11.67 16.23
CA LYS A 170 -15.55 10.21 16.03
C LYS A 170 -14.25 9.57 16.52
N TRP A 171 -13.10 10.21 16.28
CA TRP A 171 -11.80 9.57 16.46
C TRP A 171 -10.95 10.09 17.63
N TYR A 172 -11.35 11.19 18.29
CA TYR A 172 -10.63 11.77 19.43
C TYR A 172 -11.46 11.83 20.73
N SER A 173 -12.65 11.21 20.75
CA SER A 173 -13.46 11.03 21.97
C SER A 173 -13.11 9.74 22.69
#